data_AF-G0X1V6-F1
#
_entry.id   AF-G0X1V6-F1
#
_cell.length_a   1.000
_cell.length_b   1.000
_cell.length_c   1.000
_cell.angle_alpha   90.00
_cell.angle_beta   90.00
_cell.angle_gamma   90.00
#
_symmetry.space_group_name_H-M   'P 1'
#
loop_
_entity.id
_entity.type
_entity.pdbx_description
1 polymer ?
#
loop_
_entity_poly.entity_id
_entity_poly.type
_entity_poly.pdbx_seq_one_letter_code
_entity_poly.pdbx_strand_id
1 'polypeptide(L)'
;GGQCADLSTYVVYWATGARITGNAINTVDVNNINAIKAKGVTPQVFMASGGYYPIIPQKGDILVENPNNGGYGHVLIVESATATTVTAIEQNYDGSAQTASAKGVERRTRAYLTPYAILRIPDASTPFPSGQGAGTYKVTASALNV
;
A
#
# COMPACT_ATOMS: atom_id res chain seq x y z
N GLY A 1 -4.79 -0.52 12.16
CA GLY A 1 -4.19 -1.60 12.95
C GLY A 1 -2.77 -1.82 12.48
N GLY A 2 -2.21 -3.01 12.75
CA GLY A 2 -0.87 -3.39 12.31
C GLY A 2 -0.84 -4.22 11.02
N GLN A 3 -1.81 -4.08 10.11
CA GLN A 3 -1.99 -4.96 8.96
C GLN A 3 -1.52 -4.36 7.64
N CYS A 4 -1.22 -5.23 6.66
CA CYS A 4 -0.86 -4.78 5.32
C CYS A 4 -1.97 -3.92 4.68
N ALA A 5 -3.25 -4.26 4.88
CA ALA A 5 -4.38 -3.43 4.41
C ALA A 5 -4.43 -2.03 5.05
N ASP A 6 -3.90 -1.87 6.28
CA ASP A 6 -3.79 -0.56 6.92
C ASP A 6 -2.76 0.32 6.18
N LEU A 7 -1.68 -0.29 5.67
CA LEU A 7 -0.63 0.41 4.90
C LEU A 7 -1.18 0.95 3.58
N SER A 8 -1.91 0.14 2.80
CA SER A 8 -2.53 0.65 1.56
C SER A 8 -3.60 1.70 1.86
N THR A 9 -4.40 1.53 2.91
CA THR A 9 -5.39 2.53 3.34
C THR A 9 -4.74 3.86 3.70
N TYR A 10 -3.63 3.81 4.46
CA TYR A 10 -2.87 5.00 4.86
C TYR A 10 -2.29 5.73 3.63
N VAL A 11 -1.62 5.00 2.73
CA VAL A 11 -0.99 5.58 1.55
C VAL A 11 -2.03 6.19 0.61
N VAL A 12 -3.14 5.50 0.36
CA VAL A 12 -4.22 6.02 -0.49
C VAL A 12 -4.84 7.28 0.12
N TYR A 13 -5.07 7.30 1.43
CA TYR A 13 -5.61 8.48 2.11
C TYR A 13 -4.69 9.68 2.01
N TRP A 14 -3.38 9.51 2.19
CA TRP A 14 -2.44 10.61 2.08
C TRP A 14 -2.19 11.07 0.65
N ALA A 15 -2.22 10.16 -0.32
CA ALA A 15 -2.03 10.50 -1.73
C ALA A 15 -3.26 11.18 -2.35
N THR A 16 -4.47 10.90 -1.85
CA THR A 16 -5.73 11.27 -2.56
C THR A 16 -6.82 11.88 -1.67
N GLY A 17 -6.71 11.74 -0.34
CA GLY A 17 -7.79 12.05 0.61
C GLY A 17 -8.94 11.03 0.61
N ALA A 18 -8.86 9.95 -0.18
CA ALA A 18 -9.88 8.90 -0.24
C ALA A 18 -9.70 7.90 0.92
N ARG A 19 -10.82 7.39 1.43
CA ARG A 19 -10.82 6.27 2.37
C ARG A 19 -11.18 5.00 1.61
N ILE A 20 -10.31 4.00 1.66
CA ILE A 20 -10.56 2.66 1.13
C ILE A 20 -10.80 1.69 2.29
N THR A 21 -11.48 0.59 2.01
CA THR A 21 -11.88 -0.39 3.04
C THR A 21 -11.72 -1.82 2.54
N GLY A 22 -11.76 -2.78 3.47
CA GLY A 22 -11.59 -4.20 3.17
C GLY A 22 -10.16 -4.68 3.43
N ASN A 23 -9.85 -5.86 2.91
CA ASN A 23 -8.54 -6.48 3.05
C ASN A 23 -7.58 -6.00 1.97
N ALA A 24 -6.34 -6.47 2.01
CA ALA A 24 -5.30 -6.11 1.05
C ALA A 24 -5.74 -6.37 -0.41
N ILE A 25 -6.40 -7.50 -0.68
CA ILE A 25 -6.92 -7.83 -2.02
C ILE A 25 -7.94 -6.81 -2.52
N ASN A 26 -8.72 -6.21 -1.60
CA ASN A 26 -9.79 -5.28 -1.93
C ASN A 26 -9.26 -3.90 -2.32
N THR A 27 -7.96 -3.62 -2.19
CA THR A 27 -7.34 -2.32 -2.52
C THR A 27 -7.72 -1.81 -3.92
N VAL A 28 -7.87 -2.72 -4.88
CA VAL A 28 -8.24 -2.40 -6.28
C VAL A 28 -9.71 -2.68 -6.61
N ASP A 29 -10.54 -2.97 -5.62
CA ASP A 29 -11.98 -3.19 -5.84
C ASP A 29 -12.65 -1.95 -6.40
N VAL A 30 -13.68 -2.16 -7.21
CA VAL A 30 -14.42 -1.09 -7.91
C VAL A 30 -14.88 0.03 -6.96
N ASN A 31 -15.33 -0.31 -5.76
CA ASN A 31 -15.78 0.68 -4.77
C ASN A 31 -14.63 1.56 -4.26
N ASN A 32 -13.46 0.95 -4.00
CA ASN A 32 -12.27 1.67 -3.55
C ASN A 32 -11.70 2.54 -4.69
N ILE A 33 -11.68 2.04 -5.92
CA ILE A 33 -11.29 2.81 -7.10
C ILE A 33 -12.25 3.99 -7.33
N ASN A 34 -13.56 3.80 -7.17
CA ASN A 34 -14.54 4.87 -7.28
C ASN A 34 -14.38 5.91 -6.16
N ALA A 35 -14.04 5.49 -4.93
CA ALA A 35 -13.75 6.41 -3.83
C ALA A 35 -12.52 7.30 -4.13
N ILE A 36 -11.48 6.74 -4.76
CA ILE A 36 -10.33 7.51 -5.24
C ILE A 36 -10.75 8.48 -6.34
N LYS A 37 -11.51 8.02 -7.34
CA LYS A 37 -12.03 8.86 -8.43
C LYS A 37 -12.90 10.02 -7.95
N ALA A 38 -13.69 9.80 -6.91
CA ALA A 38 -14.51 10.83 -6.28
C ALA A 38 -13.68 11.99 -5.66
N LYS A 39 -12.37 11.81 -5.47
CA LYS A 39 -11.44 12.86 -5.05
C LYS A 39 -10.80 13.62 -6.22
N GLY A 40 -11.24 13.38 -7.44
CA GLY A 40 -10.68 14.01 -8.64
C GLY A 40 -9.36 13.38 -9.10
N VAL A 41 -9.00 12.21 -8.56
CA VAL A 41 -7.78 11.47 -8.93
C VAL A 41 -8.14 10.34 -9.87
N THR A 42 -7.41 10.18 -10.98
CA THR A 42 -7.61 9.07 -11.93
C THR A 42 -6.52 8.01 -11.73
N PRO A 43 -6.74 7.00 -10.88
CA PRO A 43 -5.75 5.93 -10.70
C PRO A 43 -5.73 5.00 -11.92
N GLN A 44 -4.57 4.38 -12.15
CA GLN A 44 -4.42 3.28 -13.09
C GLN A 44 -4.36 1.96 -12.33
N VAL A 45 -5.06 0.95 -12.85
CA VAL A 45 -5.03 -0.41 -12.31
C VAL A 45 -4.51 -1.34 -13.41
N PHE A 46 -3.42 -2.03 -13.11
CA PHE A 46 -2.83 -3.03 -14.00
C PHE A 46 -3.04 -4.41 -13.40
N MET A 47 -3.98 -5.17 -13.95
CA MET A 47 -4.26 -6.53 -13.48
C MET A 47 -3.15 -7.48 -13.91
N ALA A 48 -2.76 -8.39 -13.00
CA ALA A 48 -1.86 -9.48 -13.34
C ALA A 48 -2.48 -10.38 -14.42
N SER A 49 -1.63 -10.93 -15.27
CA SER A 49 -2.01 -11.86 -16.32
C SER A 49 -0.97 -12.97 -16.44
N GLY A 50 -1.43 -14.22 -16.57
CA GLY A 50 -0.54 -15.37 -16.68
C GLY A 50 0.40 -15.60 -15.49
N GLY A 51 0.06 -15.07 -14.30
CA GLY A 51 0.91 -15.15 -13.10
C GLY A 51 1.99 -14.07 -13.00
N TYR A 52 1.96 -13.06 -13.85
CA TYR A 52 2.93 -11.96 -13.88
C TYR A 52 2.25 -10.59 -13.81
N TYR A 53 2.98 -9.59 -13.32
CA TYR A 53 2.59 -8.19 -13.54
C TYR A 53 2.80 -7.83 -15.01
N PRO A 54 1.86 -7.09 -15.64
CA PRO A 54 1.95 -6.76 -17.07
C PRO A 54 3.00 -5.68 -17.37
N ILE A 55 3.50 -5.00 -16.33
CA ILE A 55 4.54 -3.97 -16.41
C ILE A 55 5.50 -4.12 -15.22
N ILE A 56 6.71 -3.57 -15.36
CA ILE A 56 7.61 -3.41 -14.22
C ILE A 56 7.03 -2.32 -13.30
N PRO A 57 6.80 -2.63 -12.01
CA PRO A 57 6.35 -1.65 -11.03
C PRO A 57 7.30 -0.44 -10.93
N GLN A 58 6.73 0.71 -10.59
CA GLN A 58 7.46 1.96 -10.41
C GLN A 58 7.38 2.41 -8.95
N LYS A 59 8.32 3.26 -8.55
CA LYS A 59 8.29 3.86 -7.21
C LYS A 59 6.94 4.51 -6.94
N GLY A 60 6.35 4.22 -5.78
CA GLY A 60 5.04 4.71 -5.36
C GLY A 60 3.86 3.84 -5.79
N ASP A 61 4.07 2.84 -6.65
CA ASP A 61 3.04 1.85 -6.95
C ASP A 61 2.66 1.06 -5.69
N ILE A 62 1.37 0.78 -5.57
CA ILE A 62 0.83 -0.14 -4.58
C ILE A 62 0.64 -1.49 -5.27
N LEU A 63 1.45 -2.47 -4.88
CA LEU A 63 1.34 -3.83 -5.37
C LEU A 63 0.40 -4.62 -4.49
N VAL A 64 -0.53 -5.32 -5.13
CA VAL A 64 -1.45 -6.26 -4.50
C VAL A 64 -1.04 -7.66 -4.95
N GLU A 65 -0.74 -8.52 -3.98
CA GLU A 65 -0.36 -9.90 -4.17
C GLU A 65 -1.39 -10.83 -3.55
N ASN A 66 -1.55 -12.04 -4.10
CA ASN A 66 -2.42 -13.09 -3.58
C ASN A 66 -1.64 -14.39 -3.36
N PRO A 67 -0.67 -14.42 -2.43
CA PRO A 67 0.23 -15.56 -2.24
C PRO A 67 -0.46 -16.87 -1.89
N ASN A 68 -1.65 -16.87 -1.26
CA ASN A 68 -2.36 -18.08 -0.84
C ASN A 68 -3.86 -17.82 -0.57
N ASN A 69 -4.68 -18.87 -0.78
CA ASN A 69 -6.15 -18.96 -0.81
C ASN A 69 -6.96 -18.52 0.44
N GLY A 70 -6.39 -17.75 1.36
CA GLY A 70 -7.12 -17.19 2.51
C GLY A 70 -8.03 -16.01 2.15
N GLY A 71 -7.95 -15.50 0.91
CA GLY A 71 -8.81 -14.43 0.39
C GLY A 71 -8.46 -13.02 0.86
N TYR A 72 -7.50 -12.85 1.77
CA TYR A 72 -7.16 -11.53 2.33
C TYR A 72 -6.14 -10.74 1.48
N GLY A 73 -5.24 -11.43 0.77
CA GLY A 73 -4.17 -10.83 -0.02
C GLY A 73 -3.03 -10.23 0.81
N HIS A 74 -2.05 -9.65 0.13
CA HIS A 74 -0.95 -8.87 0.69
C HIS A 74 -0.75 -7.59 -0.12
N VAL A 75 -0.27 -6.52 0.52
CA VAL A 75 0.06 -5.26 -0.16
C VAL A 75 1.40 -4.72 0.28
N LEU A 76 2.06 -4.06 -0.66
CA LEU A 76 3.35 -3.42 -0.48
C LEU A 76 3.44 -2.14 -1.31
N ILE A 77 4.31 -1.22 -0.89
CA ILE A 77 4.56 0.06 -1.56
C ILE A 77 5.95 0.03 -2.18
N VAL A 78 6.03 0.19 -3.50
CA VAL A 78 7.27 0.02 -4.25
C VAL A 78 8.22 1.19 -4.04
N GLU A 79 9.48 0.89 -3.70
CA GLU A 79 10.58 1.83 -3.78
C GLU A 79 11.37 1.67 -5.09
N SER A 80 11.62 0.43 -5.51
CA SER A 80 12.23 0.07 -6.78
C SER A 80 11.90 -1.36 -7.18
N ALA A 81 11.97 -1.68 -8.46
CA ALA A 81 11.58 -2.97 -8.99
C ALA A 81 12.37 -3.36 -10.24
N THR A 82 12.54 -4.67 -10.43
CA THR A 82 12.97 -5.30 -11.68
C THR A 82 11.85 -6.20 -12.20
N ALA A 83 12.10 -6.93 -13.28
CA ALA A 83 11.15 -7.92 -13.80
C ALA A 83 10.87 -9.08 -12.81
N THR A 84 11.74 -9.33 -11.83
CA THR A 84 11.65 -10.50 -10.94
C THR A 84 11.71 -10.17 -9.45
N THR A 85 12.17 -8.97 -9.08
CA THR A 85 12.34 -8.55 -7.69
C THR A 85 11.77 -7.18 -7.41
N VAL A 86 11.40 -6.95 -6.16
CA VAL A 86 10.90 -5.66 -5.66
C VAL A 86 11.63 -5.30 -4.37
N THR A 87 11.97 -4.02 -4.24
CA THR A 87 12.28 -3.39 -2.97
C THR A 87 11.10 -2.53 -2.57
N ALA A 88 10.55 -2.79 -1.40
CA ALA A 88 9.29 -2.22 -0.96
C ALA A 88 9.25 -1.93 0.53
N ILE A 89 8.31 -1.07 0.90
CA ILE A 89 7.82 -0.87 2.25
C ILE A 89 6.61 -1.77 2.46
N GLU A 90 6.68 -2.66 3.45
CA GLU A 90 5.67 -3.68 3.72
C GLU A 90 5.35 -3.67 5.20
N GLN A 91 4.10 -3.97 5.56
CA GLN A 91 3.71 -4.14 6.95
C GLN A 91 3.20 -5.54 7.17
N ASN A 92 3.64 -6.16 8.27
CA ASN A 92 3.20 -7.50 8.67
C ASN A 92 3.44 -8.58 7.57
N TYR A 93 4.54 -8.44 6.81
CA TYR A 93 5.04 -9.49 5.93
C TYR A 93 5.56 -10.67 6.77
N ASP A 94 5.05 -11.89 6.53
CA ASP A 94 5.25 -13.10 7.37
C ASP A 94 4.87 -12.94 8.85
N GLY A 95 4.06 -11.94 9.20
CA GLY A 95 3.50 -11.75 10.53
C GLY A 95 1.99 -12.01 10.55
N SER A 96 1.42 -12.12 11.74
CA SER A 96 -0.04 -12.17 11.92
C SER A 96 -0.47 -11.02 12.84
N ALA A 97 -1.50 -10.26 12.45
CA ALA A 97 -2.19 -9.31 13.35
C ALA A 97 -2.65 -9.99 14.64
N GLN A 98 -2.94 -11.28 14.54
CA GLN A 98 -3.68 -12.07 15.50
C GLN A 98 -2.73 -12.76 16.49
N THR A 99 -1.41 -12.65 16.29
CA THR A 99 -0.40 -13.11 17.24
C THR A 99 0.28 -11.91 17.89
N ALA A 100 0.88 -12.10 19.06
CA ALA A 100 1.58 -11.06 19.84
C ALA A 100 2.85 -10.49 19.15
N SER A 101 3.01 -10.71 17.85
CA SER A 101 4.19 -10.39 17.05
C SER A 101 3.80 -9.79 15.69
N ALA A 102 2.78 -8.92 15.68
CA ALA A 102 2.50 -8.09 14.52
C ALA A 102 3.75 -7.29 14.16
N LYS A 103 4.37 -7.60 13.02
CA LYS A 103 5.55 -6.89 12.58
C LYS A 103 5.16 -5.50 12.11
N GLY A 104 5.95 -4.51 12.53
CA GLY A 104 5.80 -3.13 12.08
C GLY A 104 6.07 -2.98 10.58
N VAL A 105 6.16 -1.73 10.15
CA VAL A 105 6.56 -1.42 8.78
C VAL A 105 8.04 -1.75 8.61
N GLU A 106 8.36 -2.61 7.65
CA GLU A 106 9.71 -3.02 7.30
C GLU A 106 10.01 -2.71 5.84
N ARG A 107 11.25 -2.33 5.57
CA ARG A 107 11.77 -2.26 4.20
C ARG A 107 12.33 -3.63 3.82
N ARG A 108 11.93 -4.17 2.68
CA ARG A 108 12.34 -5.51 2.21
C ARG A 108 12.68 -5.52 0.73
N THR A 109 13.68 -6.32 0.35
CA THR A 109 13.94 -6.69 -1.03
C THR A 109 13.69 -8.20 -1.19
N ARG A 110 12.82 -8.58 -2.13
CA ARG A 110 12.42 -9.98 -2.35
C ARG A 110 11.91 -10.22 -3.76
N ALA A 111 11.72 -11.49 -4.12
CA ALA A 111 10.95 -11.86 -5.30
C ALA A 111 9.47 -11.49 -5.11
N TYR A 112 8.76 -11.27 -6.22
CA TYR A 112 7.31 -11.12 -6.18
C TYR A 112 6.66 -12.41 -5.65
N LEU A 113 5.62 -12.24 -4.83
CA LEU A 113 4.67 -13.31 -4.57
C LEU A 113 3.67 -13.38 -5.74
N THR A 114 2.68 -14.27 -5.66
CA THR A 114 1.63 -14.41 -6.67
C THR A 114 1.01 -13.04 -7.00
N PRO A 115 1.25 -12.48 -8.20
CA PRO A 115 0.79 -11.15 -8.56
C PRO A 115 -0.73 -11.09 -8.69
N TYR A 116 -1.36 -10.00 -8.22
CA TYR A 116 -2.79 -9.76 -8.44
C TYR A 116 -3.04 -8.46 -9.21
N ALA A 117 -2.52 -7.34 -8.73
CA ALA A 117 -2.70 -6.05 -9.39
C ALA A 117 -1.62 -5.03 -8.98
N ILE A 118 -1.41 -4.04 -9.85
CA ILE A 118 -0.71 -2.80 -9.53
C ILE A 118 -1.74 -1.69 -9.50
N LEU A 119 -1.80 -0.94 -8.40
CA LEU A 119 -2.49 0.33 -8.33
C LEU A 119 -1.45 1.45 -8.42
N ARG A 120 -1.56 2.26 -9.47
CA ARG A 120 -0.74 3.46 -9.66
C ARG A 120 -1.60 4.70 -9.47
N ILE A 121 -1.26 5.50 -8.47
CA ILE A 121 -1.85 6.81 -8.24
C ILE A 121 -0.93 7.82 -8.92
N PRO A 122 -1.44 8.67 -9.84
CA PRO A 122 -0.63 9.71 -10.46
C PRO A 122 0.01 10.60 -9.40
N ASP A 123 1.28 10.94 -9.58
CA ASP A 123 1.98 11.85 -8.68
C ASP A 123 1.28 13.22 -8.72
N ALA A 124 0.68 13.60 -7.58
CA ALA A 124 0.01 14.88 -7.44
C ALA A 124 1.08 15.93 -7.11
N SER A 125 1.68 16.54 -8.13
CA SER A 125 2.61 17.68 -7.97
C SER A 125 1.93 18.97 -7.47
N THR A 126 0.96 18.86 -6.56
CA THR A 126 0.34 19.97 -5.85
C THR A 126 0.13 19.61 -4.38
N PRO A 127 0.77 20.32 -3.43
CA PRO A 127 0.59 20.07 -2.00
C PRO A 127 -0.82 20.50 -1.57
N PHE A 128 -1.54 19.60 -0.88
CA PHE A 128 -2.78 19.91 -0.17
C PHE A 128 -2.50 20.12 1.33
N PRO A 129 -3.31 20.93 2.04
CA PRO A 129 -2.81 21.90 3.01
C PRO A 129 -2.35 21.28 4.32
N SER A 130 -1.30 21.86 4.89
CA SER A 130 -0.91 21.67 6.28
C SER A 130 -2.03 22.19 7.19
N GLY A 131 -2.65 21.29 7.95
CA GLY A 131 -3.48 21.68 9.08
C GLY A 131 -2.57 22.25 10.17
N GLN A 132 -2.69 23.54 10.49
CA GLN A 132 -2.09 24.09 11.70
C GLN A 132 -2.88 23.58 12.92
N GLY A 133 -2.34 22.58 13.60
CA GLY A 133 -2.80 22.15 14.92
C GLY A 133 -1.78 22.55 15.97
N ALA A 134 -2.14 23.46 16.88
CA ALA A 134 -1.36 23.68 18.09
C ALA A 134 -1.60 22.51 19.06
N GLY A 135 -0.56 21.74 19.38
CA GLY A 135 -0.64 20.63 20.30
C GLY A 135 0.74 20.12 20.70
N THR A 136 0.84 19.54 21.90
CA THR A 136 2.01 18.78 22.35
C THR A 136 1.80 17.31 22.00
N TYR A 137 2.82 16.67 21.42
CA TYR A 137 2.81 15.23 21.16
C TYR A 137 3.82 14.53 22.08
N LYS A 138 3.44 13.37 22.59
CA LYS A 138 4.33 12.48 23.34
C LYS A 138 4.90 11.44 22.39
N VAL A 139 6.21 11.51 22.14
CA VAL A 139 6.91 10.46 21.39
C VAL A 139 7.10 9.25 22.28
N THR A 140 6.47 8.14 21.90
CA THR A 140 6.63 6.84 22.59
C THR A 140 7.47 5.85 21.76
N ALA A 141 7.93 6.25 20.57
CA ALA A 141 8.87 5.49 19.76
C ALA A 141 10.30 5.71 20.24
N SER A 142 11.17 4.72 20.01
CA SER A 142 12.60 4.78 20.38
C SER A 142 13.35 5.93 19.71
N ALA A 143 12.85 6.38 18.56
CA ALA A 143 13.29 7.59 17.86
C ALA A 143 12.15 8.12 16.96
N LEU A 144 12.06 9.44 16.82
CA LEU A 144 11.25 10.13 15.82
C LEU A 144 12.13 11.20 15.21
N ASN A 145 12.41 11.10 13.91
CA ASN A 145 13.10 12.19 13.21
C ASN A 145 12.10 13.34 13.03
N VAL A 146 12.46 14.50 13.57
CA VAL A 146 11.73 15.77 13.45
C VAL A 146 12.44 16.69 12.46
#